data_AF-A0A952SW85-F1
#
_entry.id   AF-A0A952SW85-F1
#
_cell.length_a   1.000
_cell.length_b   1.000
_cell.length_c   1.000
_cell.angle_alpha   90.00
_cell.angle_beta   90.00
_cell.angle_gamma   90.00
#
_symmetry.space_group_name_H-M   'P 1'
#
loop_
_entity.id
_entity.type
_entity.pdbx_description
1 polymer ?
#
loop_
_entity_poly.entity_id
_entity_poly.type
_entity_poly.pdbx_seq_one_letter_code
_entity_poly.pdbx_strand_id
1 'polypeptide(L)'
;MQIRMLSQIIIYSLIIFVLLAIPVFKPLMQALDNPALSWQERAVVANDLLNLHAKFWPWALGASLVVFIHCMHSIRLMHRVAGPLARLKHVFPQIGNGNLCVRTTLRQGDYLTPEVDLVNHMTVQLQSKIIALKHVQVLLALDATRIRELAMAKEDPALATLAKQMEQNLSILKSSLDAFKTHSN
;
A
#
# COMPACT_ATOMS: atom_id res chain seq x y z
N MET A 1 7.47 1.89 9.63
CA MET A 1 6.79 3.17 9.32
C MET A 1 5.85 3.63 10.44
N GLN A 2 5.02 2.74 11.00
CA GLN A 2 4.07 3.07 12.09
C GLN A 2 4.72 3.73 13.32
N ILE A 3 5.85 3.20 13.81
CA ILE A 3 6.57 3.77 14.97
C ILE A 3 7.12 5.18 14.66
N ARG A 4 7.57 5.43 13.42
CA ARG A 4 8.11 6.73 13.00
C ARG A 4 7.03 7.81 12.92
N MET A 5 5.85 7.47 12.40
CA MET A 5 4.71 8.40 12.33
C MET A 5 4.18 8.70 13.74
N LEU A 6 4.06 7.67 14.60
CA LEU A 6 3.61 7.83 15.98
C LEU A 6 4.59 8.70 16.78
N SER A 7 5.91 8.47 16.64
CA SER A 7 6.92 9.30 17.31
C SER A 7 6.84 10.76 16.88
N GLN A 8 6.59 11.04 15.59
CA GLN A 8 6.44 12.41 15.11
C GLN A 8 5.22 13.10 15.72
N ILE A 9 4.06 12.42 15.76
CA ILE A 9 2.84 12.97 16.39
C ILE A 9 3.08 13.29 17.86
N ILE A 10 3.72 12.37 18.60
CA ILE A 10 4.04 12.57 20.03
C ILE A 10 5.01 13.74 20.22
N ILE A 11 6.09 13.80 19.43
CA ILE A 11 7.10 14.86 19.51
C ILE A 11 6.45 16.22 19.24
N TYR A 12 5.69 16.36 18.16
CA TYR A 12 5.03 17.63 17.85
C TYR A 12 3.99 18.02 18.92
N SER A 13 3.24 17.05 19.45
CA SER A 13 2.29 17.30 20.55
C SER A 13 3.01 17.78 21.81
N LEU A 14 4.15 17.17 22.14
CA LEU A 14 4.97 17.57 23.29
C LEU A 14 5.56 18.97 23.11
N ILE A 15 6.07 19.28 21.91
CA ILE A 15 6.58 20.61 21.57
C ILE A 15 5.48 21.66 21.76
N ILE A 16 4.28 21.42 21.23
CA ILE A 16 3.12 22.31 21.38
C ILE A 16 2.76 22.47 22.86
N PHE A 17 2.72 21.37 23.63
CA PHE A 17 2.42 21.40 25.05
C PHE A 17 3.40 22.29 25.82
N VAL A 18 4.70 22.13 25.58
CA VAL A 18 5.75 22.92 26.21
C VAL A 18 5.66 24.41 25.79
N LEU A 19 5.41 24.67 24.51
CA LEU A 19 5.23 26.02 23.96
C LEU A 19 4.06 26.76 24.61
N LEU A 20 2.99 26.06 24.95
CA LEU A 20 1.82 26.63 25.63
C LEU A 20 2.01 26.73 27.15
N ALA A 21 2.64 25.74 27.78
CA ALA A 21 2.79 25.69 29.23
C ALA A 21 3.83 26.70 29.75
N ILE A 22 5.00 26.83 29.09
CA ILE A 22 6.09 27.69 29.59
C ILE A 22 5.65 29.15 29.75
N PRO A 23 5.06 29.82 28.74
CA PRO A 23 4.69 31.24 28.87
C PRO A 23 3.61 31.48 29.93
N VAL A 24 2.75 30.48 30.18
CA VAL A 24 1.65 30.57 31.13
C VAL A 24 2.11 30.39 32.57
N PHE A 25 3.00 29.44 32.85
CA PHE A 25 3.43 29.12 34.22
C PHE A 25 4.69 29.88 34.68
N LYS A 26 5.64 30.15 33.77
CA LYS A 26 6.92 30.79 34.10
C LYS A 26 6.80 32.15 34.81
N PRO A 27 5.95 33.11 34.41
CA PRO A 27 5.92 34.42 35.07
C PRO A 27 5.46 34.34 36.52
N LEU A 28 4.49 33.46 36.84
CA LEU A 28 4.03 33.27 38.22
C LEU A 28 5.08 32.59 39.09
N MET A 29 5.82 31.60 38.54
CA MET A 29 6.94 30.98 39.25
C MET A 29 8.02 32.00 39.61
N GLN A 30 8.37 32.87 38.65
CA GLN A 30 9.36 33.94 38.89
C GLN A 30 8.87 34.99 39.88
N ALA A 31 7.58 35.31 39.87
CA ALA A 31 6.99 36.23 40.83
C ALA A 31 7.03 35.67 42.26
N LEU A 32 6.80 34.36 42.45
CA LEU A 32 6.84 33.72 43.77
C LEU A 32 8.23 33.77 44.42
N ASP A 33 9.28 33.64 43.61
CA ASP A 33 10.68 33.68 44.04
C ASP A 33 11.22 35.11 44.24
N ASN A 34 10.44 36.15 43.93
CA ASN A 34 10.91 37.53 44.00
C ASN A 34 11.12 37.98 45.47
N PRO A 35 12.37 38.26 45.89
CA PRO A 35 12.67 38.69 47.26
C PRO A 35 12.01 40.02 47.64
N ALA A 36 11.70 40.87 46.66
CA ALA A 36 11.13 42.20 46.87
C ALA A 36 9.64 42.20 47.26
N LEU A 37 8.94 41.07 47.08
CA LEU A 37 7.53 40.96 47.45
C LEU A 37 7.38 40.69 48.95
N SER A 38 6.42 41.40 49.56
CA SER A 38 5.94 41.13 50.92
C SER A 38 5.29 39.74 51.03
N TRP A 39 5.14 39.25 52.25
CA TRP A 39 4.49 37.96 52.51
C TRP A 39 3.04 37.91 52.00
N GLN A 40 2.32 39.03 52.07
CA GLN A 40 0.95 39.16 51.59
C GLN A 40 0.88 39.07 50.06
N GLU A 41 1.77 39.78 49.35
CA GLU A 41 1.82 39.73 47.88
C GLU A 41 2.21 38.35 47.37
N ARG A 42 3.16 37.67 48.03
CA ARG A 42 3.52 36.28 47.72
C ARG A 42 2.35 35.32 47.91
N ALA A 43 1.54 35.52 48.95
CA ALA A 43 0.36 34.70 49.18
C ALA A 43 -0.68 34.85 48.06
N VAL A 44 -0.84 36.06 47.49
CA VAL A 44 -1.70 36.31 46.33
C VAL A 44 -1.17 35.57 45.09
N VAL A 45 0.13 35.71 44.79
CA VAL A 45 0.78 35.01 43.65
C VAL A 45 0.67 33.49 43.79
N ALA A 46 0.86 32.96 45.00
CA ALA A 46 0.71 31.53 45.28
C ALA A 46 -0.74 31.04 45.02
N ASN A 47 -1.73 31.83 45.42
CA ASN A 47 -3.13 31.54 45.17
C ASN A 47 -3.48 31.60 43.67
N ASP A 48 -2.93 32.57 42.93
CA ASP A 48 -3.09 32.67 41.48
C ASP A 48 -2.45 31.48 40.76
N LEU A 49 -1.28 31.02 41.21
CA LEU A 49 -0.61 29.84 40.69
C LEU A 49 -1.44 28.57 40.94
N LEU A 50 -1.98 28.43 42.15
CA LEU A 50 -2.83 27.30 42.51
C LEU A 50 -4.13 27.30 41.68
N ASN A 51 -4.74 28.46 41.47
CA ASN A 51 -5.93 28.61 40.63
C ASN A 51 -5.65 28.31 39.16
N LEU A 52 -4.51 28.79 38.64
CA LEU A 52 -4.08 28.51 37.27
C LEU A 52 -3.82 27.02 37.09
N HIS A 53 -3.12 26.39 38.03
CA HIS A 53 -2.90 24.96 38.05
C HIS A 53 -4.22 24.18 38.06
N ALA A 54 -5.14 24.52 38.96
CA ALA A 54 -6.44 23.86 39.06
C ALA A 54 -7.28 23.97 37.79
N LYS A 55 -7.21 25.10 37.08
CA LYS A 55 -7.91 25.32 35.80
C LYS A 55 -7.19 24.65 34.63
N PHE A 56 -5.86 24.62 34.61
CA PHE A 56 -5.06 24.12 33.49
C PHE A 56 -5.14 22.59 33.35
N TRP A 57 -5.00 21.85 34.45
CA TRP A 57 -4.89 20.39 34.39
C TRP A 57 -6.10 19.67 33.77
N PRO A 58 -7.36 20.06 34.03
CA PRO A 58 -8.52 19.49 33.33
C PRO A 58 -8.40 19.61 31.80
N TRP A 59 -7.96 20.77 31.30
CA TRP A 59 -7.74 20.98 29.86
C TRP A 59 -6.55 20.18 29.34
N ALA A 60 -5.43 20.13 30.09
CA ALA A 60 -4.26 19.35 29.72
C ALA A 60 -4.56 17.85 29.63
N LEU A 61 -5.33 17.31 30.58
CA LEU A 61 -5.79 15.93 30.57
C LEU A 61 -6.75 15.67 29.40
N GLY A 62 -7.70 16.58 29.17
CA GLY A 62 -8.61 16.52 28.02
C GLY A 62 -7.87 16.51 26.68
N ALA A 63 -6.90 17.40 26.50
CA ALA A 63 -6.06 17.45 25.31
C ALA A 63 -5.22 16.17 25.13
N SER A 64 -4.66 15.65 26.22
CA SER A 64 -3.90 14.38 26.21
C SER A 64 -4.77 13.20 25.78
N LEU A 65 -6.02 13.14 26.25
CA LEU A 65 -6.99 12.13 25.84
C LEU A 65 -7.33 12.24 24.35
N VAL A 66 -7.52 13.46 23.82
CA VAL A 66 -7.77 13.68 22.39
C VAL A 66 -6.59 13.19 21.55
N VAL A 67 -5.35 13.52 21.94
CA VAL A 67 -4.14 13.05 21.26
C VAL A 67 -4.06 11.52 21.30
N PHE A 68 -4.37 10.90 22.44
CA PHE A 68 -4.40 9.45 22.58
C PHE A 68 -5.41 8.80 21.64
N ILE A 69 -6.66 9.30 21.60
CA ILE A 69 -7.71 8.80 20.70
C ILE A 69 -7.27 8.98 19.24
N HIS A 70 -6.70 10.13 18.89
CA HIS A 70 -6.18 10.39 17.56
C HIS A 70 -5.08 9.40 17.16
N CYS A 71 -4.11 9.14 18.04
CA CYS A 71 -3.07 8.14 17.82
C CYS A 71 -3.67 6.74 17.59
N MET A 72 -4.63 6.31 18.41
CA MET A 72 -5.30 5.02 18.23
C MET A 72 -6.04 4.94 16.88
N HIS A 73 -6.75 6.01 16.50
CA HIS A 73 -7.44 6.08 15.22
C HIS A 73 -6.46 5.99 14.04
N SER A 74 -5.38 6.76 14.08
CA SER A 74 -4.34 6.79 13.05
C SER A 74 -3.62 5.44 12.88
N ILE A 75 -3.34 4.73 13.99
CA ILE A 75 -2.77 3.38 13.95
C ILE A 75 -3.75 2.40 13.27
N ARG A 76 -5.03 2.42 13.65
CA ARG A 76 -6.05 1.55 13.05
C ARG A 76 -6.21 1.81 11.55
N LEU A 77 -6.24 3.07 11.14
CA LEU A 77 -6.29 3.49 9.74
C LEU A 77 -5.08 2.93 8.98
N MET A 78 -3.88 3.10 9.53
CA MET A 78 -2.65 2.61 8.90
C MET A 78 -2.64 1.09 8.73
N HIS A 79 -3.15 0.32 9.70
CA HIS A 79 -3.24 -1.15 9.54
C HIS A 79 -4.17 -1.57 8.40
N ARG A 80 -5.29 -0.85 8.20
CA ARG A 80 -6.25 -1.10 7.11
C ARG A 80 -5.73 -0.71 5.72
N VAL A 81 -4.60 0.01 5.65
CA VAL A 81 -3.91 0.34 4.39
C VAL A 81 -2.68 -0.56 4.20
N ALA A 82 -1.83 -0.68 5.22
CA ALA A 82 -0.56 -1.39 5.14
C ALA A 82 -0.74 -2.90 4.91
N GLY A 83 -1.77 -3.51 5.51
CA GLY A 83 -2.08 -4.93 5.31
C GLY A 83 -2.35 -5.27 3.84
N PRO A 84 -3.32 -4.61 3.18
CA PRO A 84 -3.54 -4.73 1.75
C PRO A 84 -2.31 -4.47 0.88
N LEU A 85 -1.56 -3.41 1.19
CA LEU A 85 -0.38 -3.03 0.41
C LEU A 85 0.72 -4.09 0.49
N ALA A 86 0.88 -4.72 1.65
CA ALA A 86 1.79 -5.85 1.82
C ALA A 86 1.35 -7.06 0.97
N ARG A 87 0.04 -7.37 0.91
CA ARG A 87 -0.47 -8.43 0.03
C ARG A 87 -0.21 -8.13 -1.44
N LEU A 88 -0.49 -6.90 -1.89
CA LEU A 88 -0.22 -6.47 -3.27
C LEU A 88 1.26 -6.60 -3.64
N LYS A 89 2.17 -6.29 -2.72
CA LYS A 89 3.61 -6.47 -2.92
C LYS A 89 4.01 -7.92 -3.23
N HIS A 90 3.26 -8.90 -2.73
CA HIS A 90 3.47 -10.32 -3.05
C HIS A 90 2.79 -10.76 -4.35
N VAL A 91 1.76 -10.05 -4.79
CA VAL A 91 0.92 -10.42 -5.94
C VAL A 91 1.49 -9.86 -7.23
N PHE A 92 1.94 -8.60 -7.24
CA PHE A 92 2.48 -7.97 -8.44
C PHE A 92 3.67 -8.72 -9.06
N PRO A 93 4.66 -9.22 -8.29
CA PRO A 93 5.73 -10.03 -8.87
C PRO A 93 5.23 -11.33 -9.48
N GLN A 94 4.19 -11.95 -8.91
CA GLN A 94 3.63 -13.17 -9.48
C GLN A 94 2.97 -12.91 -10.83
N ILE A 95 2.20 -11.83 -10.95
CA ILE A 95 1.61 -11.39 -12.23
C ILE A 95 2.72 -11.05 -13.23
N GLY A 96 3.75 -10.32 -12.80
CA GLY A 96 4.91 -9.96 -13.64
C GLY A 96 5.71 -11.18 -14.13
N ASN A 97 5.76 -12.24 -13.34
CA ASN A 97 6.36 -13.53 -13.71
C ASN A 97 5.41 -14.45 -14.50
N GLY A 98 4.30 -13.90 -15.01
CA GLY A 98 3.36 -14.62 -15.87
C GLY A 98 2.30 -15.45 -15.15
N ASN A 99 2.19 -15.39 -13.81
CA ASN A 99 1.13 -16.08 -13.09
C ASN A 99 -0.18 -15.28 -13.10
N LEU A 100 -1.01 -15.54 -14.11
CA LEU A 100 -2.31 -14.87 -14.28
C LEU A 100 -3.45 -15.58 -13.53
N CYS A 101 -3.15 -16.64 -12.78
CA CYS A 101 -4.13 -17.34 -11.94
C CYS A 101 -4.24 -16.74 -10.53
N VAL A 102 -3.35 -15.84 -10.14
CA VAL A 102 -3.37 -15.24 -8.80
C VAL A 102 -4.64 -14.41 -8.63
N ARG A 103 -5.29 -14.61 -7.49
CA ARG A 103 -6.42 -13.80 -7.03
C ARG A 103 -6.13 -13.33 -5.61
N THR A 104 -6.46 -12.08 -5.33
CA THR A 104 -6.27 -11.49 -4.00
C THR A 104 -7.61 -11.00 -3.49
N THR A 105 -7.90 -11.30 -2.23
CA THR A 105 -9.05 -10.74 -1.53
C THR A 105 -8.57 -10.02 -0.28
N LEU A 106 -9.27 -8.94 0.06
CA LEU A 106 -9.01 -8.16 1.27
C LEU A 106 -10.12 -8.37 2.29
N ARG A 107 -9.85 -8.00 3.54
CA ARG A 107 -10.85 -8.04 4.60
C ARG A 107 -11.84 -6.90 4.38
N GLN A 108 -13.10 -7.12 4.77
CA GLN A 108 -14.11 -6.07 4.79
C GLN A 108 -13.65 -4.86 5.62
N GLY A 109 -13.68 -3.66 5.01
CA GLY A 109 -13.28 -2.41 5.63
C GLY A 109 -11.81 -2.04 5.50
N ASP A 110 -11.00 -2.84 4.77
CA ASP A 110 -9.70 -2.41 4.25
C ASP A 110 -9.90 -1.35 3.15
N TYR A 111 -8.98 -0.39 3.02
CA TYR A 111 -9.16 0.77 2.13
C TYR A 111 -8.93 0.46 0.65
N LEU A 112 -8.08 -0.53 0.36
CA LEU A 112 -7.59 -0.82 -0.99
C LEU A 112 -8.39 -1.91 -1.73
N THR A 113 -9.62 -2.18 -1.27
CA THR A 113 -10.49 -3.19 -1.88
C THR A 113 -10.82 -2.87 -3.35
N PRO A 114 -11.22 -1.63 -3.70
CA PRO A 114 -11.50 -1.28 -5.10
C PRO A 114 -10.30 -1.51 -6.04
N GLU A 115 -9.09 -1.19 -5.57
CA GLU A 115 -7.85 -1.37 -6.32
C GLU A 115 -7.52 -2.85 -6.51
N VAL A 116 -7.73 -3.67 -5.47
CA VAL A 116 -7.55 -5.13 -5.57
C VAL A 116 -8.55 -5.75 -6.54
N ASP A 117 -9.80 -5.30 -6.53
CA ASP A 117 -10.83 -5.77 -7.47
C ASP A 117 -10.46 -5.41 -8.91
N LEU A 118 -9.94 -4.21 -9.14
CA LEU A 118 -9.45 -3.79 -10.46
C LEU A 118 -8.27 -4.66 -10.94
N VAL A 119 -7.31 -4.95 -10.05
CA VAL A 119 -6.17 -5.83 -10.36
C VAL A 119 -6.64 -7.25 -10.69
N ASN A 120 -7.59 -7.79 -9.92
CA ASN A 120 -8.17 -9.10 -10.19
C ASN A 120 -8.85 -9.11 -11.57
N HIS A 121 -9.67 -8.11 -11.86
CA HIS A 121 -10.36 -7.98 -13.15
C HIS A 121 -9.38 -7.88 -14.32
N MET A 122 -8.35 -7.03 -14.19
CA MET A 122 -7.27 -6.92 -15.18
C MET A 122 -6.58 -8.27 -15.42
N THR A 123 -6.27 -9.00 -14.34
CA THR A 123 -5.60 -10.31 -14.43
C THR A 123 -6.49 -11.35 -15.12
N VAL A 124 -7.80 -11.34 -14.85
CA VAL A 124 -8.79 -12.17 -15.57
C VAL A 124 -8.80 -11.84 -17.07
N GLN A 125 -8.86 -10.56 -17.44
CA GLN A 125 -8.88 -10.16 -18.84
C GLN A 125 -7.59 -10.55 -19.58
N LEU A 126 -6.43 -10.36 -18.94
CA LEU A 126 -5.14 -10.80 -19.49
C LEU A 126 -5.12 -12.32 -19.67
N GLN A 127 -5.59 -13.07 -18.67
CA GLN A 127 -5.67 -14.52 -18.74
C GLN A 127 -6.51 -14.99 -19.92
N SER A 128 -7.71 -14.42 -20.11
CA SER A 128 -8.57 -14.76 -21.25
C SER A 128 -7.92 -14.45 -22.60
N LYS A 129 -7.21 -13.33 -22.72
CA LYS A 129 -6.49 -12.97 -23.95
C LYS A 129 -5.34 -13.94 -24.25
N ILE A 130 -4.56 -14.34 -23.24
CA ILE A 130 -3.49 -15.32 -23.40
C ILE A 130 -4.04 -16.70 -23.80
N ILE A 131 -5.16 -17.14 -23.20
CA ILE A 131 -5.82 -18.39 -23.58
C ILE A 131 -6.24 -18.35 -25.06
N ALA A 132 -6.84 -17.24 -25.51
CA ALA A 132 -7.22 -17.08 -26.91
C ALA A 132 -5.99 -17.12 -27.84
N LEU A 133 -4.88 -16.47 -27.47
CA LEU A 133 -3.64 -16.51 -28.24
C LEU A 133 -3.03 -17.93 -28.30
N LYS A 134 -3.06 -18.68 -27.19
CA LYS A 134 -2.64 -20.09 -27.16
C LYS A 134 -3.47 -20.94 -28.13
N HIS A 135 -4.79 -20.74 -28.17
CA HIS A 135 -5.66 -21.46 -29.09
C HIS A 135 -5.34 -21.13 -30.57
N VAL A 136 -5.16 -19.84 -30.90
CA VAL A 136 -4.77 -19.42 -32.26
C VAL A 136 -3.40 -19.98 -32.65
N GLN A 137 -2.44 -20.01 -31.72
CA GLN A 137 -1.11 -20.60 -31.97
C GLN A 137 -1.20 -22.08 -32.34
N VAL A 138 -2.06 -22.85 -31.66
CA VAL A 138 -2.28 -24.28 -31.97
C VAL A 138 -2.89 -24.44 -33.37
N LEU A 139 -3.89 -23.64 -33.74
CA LEU A 139 -4.48 -23.67 -35.08
C LEU A 139 -3.45 -23.36 -36.17
N LEU A 140 -2.66 -22.29 -35.99
CA LEU A 140 -1.62 -21.91 -36.95
C LEU A 140 -0.52 -22.98 -37.08
N ALA A 141 -0.21 -23.70 -36.00
CA ALA A 141 0.76 -24.79 -36.03
C ALA A 141 0.25 -25.98 -36.86
N LEU A 142 -1.03 -26.32 -36.74
CA LEU A 142 -1.66 -27.35 -37.58
C LEU A 142 -1.65 -26.96 -39.06
N ASP A 143 -1.97 -25.69 -39.37
CA ASP A 143 -1.94 -25.20 -40.75
C ASP A 143 -0.52 -25.17 -41.33
N ALA A 144 0.49 -24.79 -40.53
CA ALA A 144 1.89 -24.86 -40.95
C ALA A 144 2.31 -26.30 -41.32
N THR A 145 1.91 -27.29 -40.52
CA THR A 145 2.17 -28.71 -40.80
C THR A 145 1.48 -29.16 -42.09
N ARG A 146 0.23 -28.78 -42.32
CA ARG A 146 -0.48 -29.07 -43.58
C ARG A 146 0.22 -28.45 -44.80
N ILE A 147 0.68 -27.19 -44.68
CA ILE A 147 1.43 -26.53 -45.76
C ILE A 147 2.74 -27.27 -46.06
N ARG A 148 3.44 -27.74 -45.02
CA ARG A 148 4.66 -28.54 -45.18
C ARG A 148 4.39 -29.85 -45.93
N GLU A 149 3.32 -30.57 -45.58
CA GLU A 149 2.91 -31.80 -46.27
C GLU A 149 2.58 -31.55 -47.75
N LEU A 150 1.84 -30.48 -48.04
CA LEU A 150 1.53 -30.07 -49.42
C LEU A 150 2.79 -29.65 -50.21
N ALA A 151 3.74 -28.97 -49.57
CA ALA A 151 5.02 -28.59 -50.18
C ALA A 151 5.85 -29.83 -50.56
N MET A 152 5.89 -30.84 -49.69
CA MET A 152 6.55 -32.11 -49.97
C MET A 152 5.88 -32.87 -51.12
N ALA A 153 4.54 -32.91 -51.15
CA ALA A 153 3.80 -33.57 -52.22
C ALA A 153 3.98 -32.90 -53.60
N LYS A 154 4.26 -31.59 -53.62
CA LYS A 154 4.50 -30.81 -54.84
C LYS A 154 5.98 -30.63 -55.20
N GLU A 155 6.89 -31.20 -54.40
CA GLU A 155 8.35 -31.03 -54.53
C GLU A 155 8.79 -29.56 -54.64
N ASP A 156 8.10 -28.64 -53.94
CA ASP A 156 8.44 -27.21 -53.95
C ASP A 156 9.40 -26.88 -52.79
N PRO A 157 10.70 -26.67 -53.06
CA PRO A 157 11.70 -26.43 -52.02
C PRO A 157 11.55 -25.07 -51.35
N ALA A 158 11.00 -24.07 -52.05
CA ALA A 158 10.78 -22.74 -51.49
C ALA A 158 9.63 -22.76 -50.48
N LEU A 159 8.52 -23.42 -50.84
CA LEU A 159 7.36 -23.59 -49.95
C LEU A 159 7.72 -24.45 -48.73
N ALA A 160 8.55 -25.49 -48.90
CA ALA A 160 9.03 -26.32 -47.80
C ALA A 160 9.90 -25.52 -46.80
N THR A 161 10.75 -24.63 -47.31
CA THR A 161 11.60 -23.77 -46.47
C THR A 161 10.75 -22.76 -45.69
N LEU A 162 9.76 -22.13 -46.33
CA LEU A 162 8.84 -21.19 -45.69
C LEU A 162 8.02 -21.87 -44.59
N ALA A 163 7.49 -23.07 -44.86
CA ALA A 163 6.71 -23.84 -43.89
C ALA A 163 7.56 -24.19 -42.65
N LYS A 164 8.82 -24.62 -42.86
CA LYS A 164 9.75 -24.90 -41.77
C LYS A 164 10.05 -23.66 -40.91
N GLN A 165 10.22 -22.50 -41.54
CA GLN A 165 10.45 -21.24 -40.82
C GLN A 165 9.21 -20.82 -40.02
N MET A 166 8.01 -21.02 -40.57
CA MET A 166 6.75 -20.76 -39.87
C MET A 166 6.57 -21.68 -38.66
N GLU A 167 6.87 -22.99 -38.79
CA GLU A 167 6.87 -23.93 -37.66
C GLU A 167 7.86 -23.48 -36.55
N GLN A 168 9.07 -23.04 -36.93
CA GLN A 168 10.04 -22.51 -35.98
C GLN A 168 9.52 -21.27 -35.24
N ASN A 169 8.97 -20.28 -35.96
CA ASN A 169 8.41 -19.07 -35.35
C ASN A 169 7.24 -19.39 -34.40
N LEU A 170 6.37 -20.33 -34.79
CA LEU A 170 5.26 -20.79 -33.95
C LEU A 170 5.74 -21.55 -32.71
N SER A 171 6.88 -22.25 -32.79
CA SER A 171 7.50 -22.90 -31.62
C SER A 171 8.04 -21.88 -30.60
N ILE A 172 8.63 -20.77 -31.09
CA ILE A 172 9.11 -19.67 -30.25
C ILE A 172 7.93 -18.94 -29.60
N LEU A 173 6.86 -18.69 -30.37
CA LEU A 173 5.63 -18.09 -29.85
C LEU A 173 5.01 -18.98 -28.77
N LYS A 174 4.97 -20.30 -28.99
CA LYS A 174 4.49 -21.26 -27.99
C LYS A 174 5.26 -21.15 -26.67
N SER A 175 6.60 -21.17 -26.75
CA SER A 175 7.46 -21.04 -25.57
C SER A 175 7.17 -19.74 -24.79
N SER A 176 7.01 -18.62 -25.51
CA SER A 176 6.66 -17.32 -24.91
C SER A 176 5.27 -17.33 -24.26
N LEU A 177 4.28 -17.96 -24.88
CA LEU A 177 2.92 -18.07 -24.33
C LEU A 177 2.85 -19.03 -23.13
N ASP A 178 3.65 -20.10 -23.14
CA ASP A 178 3.71 -21.10 -22.06
C ASP A 178 4.37 -20.53 -20.79
N ALA A 179 5.17 -19.46 -20.90
CA ALA A 179 5.65 -18.70 -19.75
C ALA A 179 4.52 -18.10 -18.90
N PHE A 180 3.33 -17.88 -19.50
CA PHE A 180 2.15 -17.41 -18.79
C PHE A 180 1.34 -18.60 -18.25
N LYS A 181 1.21 -18.69 -16.93
CA LYS A 181 0.31 -19.63 -16.26
C LYS A 181 -1.13 -19.15 -16.40
N THR A 182 -1.92 -19.97 -17.07
CA THR A 182 -3.36 -19.82 -17.25
C THR A 182 -4.02 -21.09 -16.71
N HIS A 183 -5.21 -21.01 -16.12
CA HIS A 183 -5.96 -22.23 -15.82
C HIS A 183 -6.28 -22.89 -17.16
N SER A 184 -5.78 -24.10 -17.37
CA SER A 184 -6.39 -25.00 -18.33
C SER A 184 -7.71 -25.43 -17.71
N ASN A 185 -8.82 -25.18 -18.40
CA ASN A 185 -9.95 -26.09 -18.23
C ASN A 185 -9.53 -27.48 -18.72
#